data_AF-A0A7S2J2A4-F1
#
_entry.id   AF-A0A7S2J2A4-F1
#
_cell.length_a   1.000
_cell.length_b   1.000
_cell.length_c   1.000
_cell.angle_alpha   90.00
_cell.angle_beta   90.00
_cell.angle_gamma   90.00
#
_symmetry.space_group_name_H-M   'P 1'
#
loop_
_entity.id
_entity.type
_entity.pdbx_description
1 polymer ?
#
loop_
_entity_poly.entity_id
_entity_poly.type
_entity_poly.pdbx_seq_one_letter_code
_entity_poly.pdbx_strand_id
1 'polypeptide(L)'
;AYYVCAFSYAKGSQPDVVHGYIFSFLVVAGNLLMNEVCNFVAHAVGFQHNDYAEVFYTLLYLGACTINVVADLWITAVVTYRQAAGMHMPTADGVPLTDLSLHELFESFAMQKALGLQTWKYNFPPSFLFPFILEPLVTLVIMRHLMKLLVRSHSELTDRQCEKALAIMAPMNMARYGDVILNVTLSTLCLFFPAGFFLKMFVALALSHLYLIVLDTYRVLRCVPSFCYSSHVIDRCAQLLLGVPCGFILLAVVVKSNCASGQEAMSGMFCVRDRNLILRMCAAFIIHLLLYGLAHWAVVAVCERCWSSSHEKAVQSFAEVAAKTPSSWFTANPVHCLRSHFMHGHSPPCVYNRPGYEHLLRANPAIACYFEEKVQLVEDKEGGNEETALKGISSPETEEVDKKMR
;
A
#
# COMPACT_ATOMS: atom_id res chain seq x y z
N ALA A 1 21.00 -10.78 8.33
CA ALA A 1 21.76 -10.89 9.59
C ALA A 1 23.11 -11.61 9.43
N TYR A 2 23.15 -12.93 9.14
CA TYR A 2 24.41 -13.71 9.09
C TYR A 2 25.51 -13.09 8.21
N TYR A 3 25.17 -12.68 6.98
CA TYR A 3 26.09 -12.03 6.05
C TYR A 3 26.74 -10.76 6.61
N VAL A 4 25.96 -9.93 7.32
CA VAL A 4 26.46 -8.69 7.95
C VAL A 4 27.35 -9.01 9.14
N CYS A 5 27.01 -10.03 9.92
CA CYS A 5 27.80 -10.48 11.07
C CYS A 5 29.12 -11.18 10.68
N ALA A 6 29.20 -11.78 9.48
CA ALA A 6 30.38 -12.49 9.01
C ALA A 6 31.50 -11.57 8.51
N PHE A 7 31.22 -10.29 8.25
CA PHE A 7 32.25 -9.33 7.86
C PHE A 7 33.15 -8.97 9.03
N SER A 8 34.45 -9.21 8.89
CA SER A 8 35.45 -8.77 9.86
C SER A 8 35.79 -7.31 9.63
N TYR A 9 35.38 -6.45 10.56
CA TYR A 9 35.70 -5.02 10.55
C TYR A 9 37.03 -4.72 11.25
N ALA A 10 37.82 -5.74 11.57
CA ALA A 10 39.04 -5.65 12.37
C ALA A 10 40.15 -4.75 11.78
N LYS A 11 40.00 -4.25 10.55
CA LYS A 11 40.97 -3.37 9.88
C LYS A 11 40.41 -2.00 9.48
N GLY A 12 39.23 -1.60 9.98
CA GLY A 12 38.59 -0.33 9.60
C GLY A 12 38.19 -0.26 8.11
N SER A 13 38.15 -1.39 7.42
CA SER A 13 37.69 -1.47 6.03
C SER A 13 36.20 -1.12 5.99
N GLN A 14 35.86 -0.06 5.25
CA GLN A 14 34.47 0.28 4.99
C GLN A 14 33.89 -0.68 3.95
N PRO A 15 32.59 -1.03 4.04
CA PRO A 15 31.94 -1.84 3.03
C PRO A 15 31.97 -1.10 1.68
N ASP A 16 32.40 -1.81 0.64
CA ASP A 16 32.44 -1.29 -0.72
C ASP A 16 31.04 -0.94 -1.22
N VAL A 17 30.94 -0.06 -2.24
CA VAL A 17 29.70 0.39 -2.86
C VAL A 17 28.82 -0.79 -3.29
N VAL A 18 29.43 -1.87 -3.77
CA VAL A 18 28.75 -3.12 -4.16
C VAL A 18 27.94 -3.72 -3.00
N HIS A 19 28.48 -3.68 -1.77
CA HIS A 19 27.77 -4.18 -0.58
C HIS A 19 26.53 -3.36 -0.28
N GLY A 20 26.61 -2.04 -0.49
CA GLY A 20 25.46 -1.14 -0.39
C GLY A 20 24.34 -1.51 -1.36
N TYR A 21 24.68 -1.82 -2.61
CA TYR A 21 23.70 -2.27 -3.59
C TYR A 21 23.09 -3.64 -3.26
N ILE A 22 23.89 -4.62 -2.85
CA ILE A 22 23.39 -5.95 -2.47
C ILE A 22 22.39 -5.83 -1.31
N PHE A 23 22.74 -5.04 -0.28
CA PHE A 23 21.85 -4.78 0.83
C PHE A 23 20.54 -4.12 0.37
N SER A 24 20.64 -3.12 -0.50
CA SER A 24 19.48 -2.43 -1.08
C SER A 24 18.55 -3.39 -1.81
N PHE A 25 19.08 -4.27 -2.66
CA PHE A 25 18.29 -5.29 -3.37
C PHE A 25 17.66 -6.29 -2.42
N LEU A 26 18.35 -6.70 -1.35
CA LEU A 26 17.81 -7.61 -0.35
C LEU A 26 16.61 -6.99 0.38
N VAL A 27 16.70 -5.70 0.75
CA VAL A 27 15.60 -4.97 1.39
C VAL A 27 14.41 -4.86 0.44
N VAL A 28 14.64 -4.47 -0.82
CA VAL A 28 13.58 -4.40 -1.84
C VAL A 28 12.91 -5.75 -2.04
N ALA A 29 13.69 -6.82 -2.23
CA ALA A 29 13.18 -8.17 -2.44
C ALA A 29 12.39 -8.68 -1.21
N GLY A 30 12.89 -8.40 0.00
CA GLY A 30 12.20 -8.74 1.24
C GLY A 30 10.86 -8.02 1.37
N ASN A 31 10.80 -6.72 1.08
CA ASN A 31 9.56 -5.96 1.11
C ASN A 31 8.55 -6.44 0.06
N LEU A 32 9.01 -6.74 -1.17
CA LEU A 32 8.16 -7.32 -2.22
C LEU A 32 7.61 -8.68 -1.81
N LEU A 33 8.45 -9.56 -1.24
CA LEU A 33 8.00 -10.85 -0.74
C LEU A 33 6.95 -10.69 0.38
N MET A 34 7.17 -9.76 1.30
CA MET A 34 6.22 -9.48 2.37
C MET A 34 4.89 -8.96 1.83
N ASN A 35 4.91 -8.07 0.83
CA ASN A 35 3.70 -7.63 0.14
C ASN A 35 2.90 -8.82 -0.41
N GLU A 36 3.55 -9.73 -1.15
CA GLU A 36 2.86 -10.90 -1.72
C GLU A 36 2.32 -11.86 -0.65
N VAL A 37 3.09 -12.10 0.43
CA VAL A 37 2.62 -12.93 1.55
C VAL A 37 1.41 -12.30 2.23
N CYS A 38 1.45 -11.01 2.52
CA CYS A 38 0.32 -10.29 3.12
C CYS A 38 -0.91 -10.32 2.20
N ASN A 39 -0.72 -10.18 0.88
CA ASN A 39 -1.81 -10.24 -0.09
C ASN A 39 -2.44 -11.65 -0.12
N PHE A 40 -1.60 -12.69 -0.18
CA PHE A 40 -2.06 -14.07 -0.12
C PHE A 40 -2.87 -14.35 1.14
N VAL A 41 -2.37 -13.94 2.30
CA VAL A 41 -3.07 -14.13 3.59
C VAL A 41 -4.39 -13.35 3.61
N ALA A 42 -4.42 -12.11 3.12
CA ALA A 42 -5.65 -11.33 3.06
C ALA A 42 -6.73 -11.97 2.18
N HIS A 43 -6.35 -12.54 1.03
CA HIS A 43 -7.27 -13.28 0.17
C HIS A 43 -7.72 -14.61 0.78
N ALA A 44 -6.83 -15.32 1.48
CA ALA A 44 -7.14 -16.60 2.11
C ALA A 44 -8.20 -16.49 3.22
N VAL A 45 -8.33 -15.33 3.88
CA VAL A 45 -9.36 -15.08 4.89
C VAL A 45 -10.78 -15.03 4.29
N GLY A 46 -10.92 -14.75 2.99
CA GLY A 46 -12.21 -14.80 2.30
C GLY A 46 -13.15 -13.63 2.64
N PHE A 47 -12.60 -12.42 2.81
CA PHE A 47 -13.42 -11.23 3.05
C PHE A 47 -14.46 -11.02 1.94
N GLN A 48 -15.67 -10.65 2.33
CA GLN A 48 -16.77 -10.41 1.38
C GLN A 48 -16.59 -9.11 0.58
N HIS A 49 -15.88 -8.12 1.14
CA HIS A 49 -15.64 -6.82 0.51
C HIS A 49 -14.14 -6.55 0.42
N ASN A 50 -13.73 -5.96 -0.70
CA ASN A 50 -12.32 -5.66 -0.98
C ASN A 50 -11.73 -4.67 0.04
N ASP A 51 -12.50 -3.66 0.46
CA ASP A 51 -12.05 -2.63 1.40
C ASP A 51 -11.55 -3.25 2.74
N TYR A 52 -12.22 -4.30 3.23
CA TYR A 52 -11.78 -5.00 4.45
C TYR A 52 -10.52 -5.85 4.21
N ALA A 53 -10.39 -6.46 3.04
CA ALA A 53 -9.17 -7.17 2.66
C ALA A 53 -7.97 -6.22 2.59
N GLU A 54 -8.14 -5.03 2.02
CA GLU A 54 -7.11 -4.00 1.93
C GLU A 54 -6.72 -3.42 3.30
N VAL A 55 -7.70 -3.22 4.19
CA VAL A 55 -7.44 -2.81 5.59
C VAL A 55 -6.60 -3.87 6.30
N PHE A 56 -7.00 -5.13 6.21
CA PHE A 56 -6.29 -6.24 6.85
C PHE A 56 -4.88 -6.40 6.28
N TYR A 57 -4.74 -6.34 4.95
CA TYR A 57 -3.45 -6.30 4.27
C TYR A 57 -2.56 -5.18 4.83
N THR A 58 -3.08 -3.95 4.91
CA THR A 58 -2.32 -2.77 5.32
C THR A 58 -1.82 -2.90 6.75
N LEU A 59 -2.67 -3.42 7.66
CA LEU A 59 -2.29 -3.68 9.05
C LEU A 59 -1.19 -4.74 9.16
N LEU A 60 -1.33 -5.87 8.44
CA LEU A 60 -0.34 -6.94 8.44
C LEU A 60 1.00 -6.47 7.87
N TYR A 61 0.97 -5.80 6.71
CA TYR A 61 2.17 -5.31 6.04
C TYR A 61 2.91 -4.28 6.89
N LEU A 62 2.20 -3.25 7.39
CA LEU A 62 2.82 -2.21 8.23
C LEU A 62 3.39 -2.83 9.51
N GLY A 63 2.65 -3.72 10.17
CA GLY A 63 3.10 -4.41 11.38
C GLY A 63 4.35 -5.24 11.13
N ALA A 64 4.35 -6.08 10.10
CA ALA A 64 5.47 -6.95 9.78
C ALA A 64 6.72 -6.16 9.36
N CYS A 65 6.57 -5.15 8.50
CA CYS A 65 7.70 -4.30 8.08
C CYS A 65 8.24 -3.47 9.25
N THR A 66 7.39 -2.94 10.13
CA THR A 66 7.83 -2.19 11.32
C THR A 66 8.64 -3.08 12.26
N ILE A 67 8.15 -4.29 12.55
CA ILE A 67 8.88 -5.27 13.39
C ILE A 67 10.22 -5.61 12.75
N ASN A 68 10.24 -5.87 11.44
CA ASN A 68 11.45 -6.19 10.71
C ASN A 68 12.49 -5.07 10.82
N VAL A 69 12.09 -3.81 10.58
CA VAL A 69 12.98 -2.66 10.67
C VAL A 69 13.52 -2.47 12.09
N VAL A 70 12.68 -2.60 13.11
CA VAL A 70 13.12 -2.49 14.51
C VAL A 70 14.14 -3.58 14.84
N ALA A 71 13.91 -4.81 14.38
CA ALA A 71 14.87 -5.90 14.54
C ALA A 71 16.19 -5.65 13.80
N ASP A 72 16.13 -5.11 12.58
CA ASP A 72 17.32 -4.75 11.80
C ASP A 72 18.12 -3.62 12.45
N LEU A 73 17.44 -2.59 12.97
CA LEU A 73 18.10 -1.51 13.73
C LEU A 73 18.75 -2.04 15.01
N TRP A 74 18.08 -2.95 15.72
CA TRP A 74 18.63 -3.60 16.91
C TRP A 74 19.88 -4.42 16.58
N ILE A 75 19.82 -5.29 15.57
CA ILE A 75 20.97 -6.09 15.12
C ILE A 75 22.11 -5.18 14.68
N THR A 76 21.79 -4.11 13.94
CA THR A 76 22.78 -3.11 13.51
C THR A 76 23.45 -2.46 14.73
N ALA A 77 22.69 -2.04 15.72
CA ALA A 77 23.24 -1.45 16.95
C ALA A 77 24.19 -2.42 17.68
N VAL A 78 23.81 -3.69 17.80
CA VAL A 78 24.67 -4.72 18.42
C VAL A 78 25.96 -4.93 17.61
N VAL A 79 25.85 -5.00 16.28
CA VAL A 79 27.02 -5.20 15.39
C VAL A 79 27.95 -3.98 15.45
N THR A 80 27.41 -2.76 15.33
CA THR A 80 28.19 -1.51 15.43
C THR A 80 28.88 -1.40 16.78
N TYR A 81 28.19 -1.73 17.88
CA TYR A 81 28.79 -1.73 19.20
C TYR A 81 29.99 -2.68 19.28
N ARG A 82 29.83 -3.93 18.81
CA ARG A 82 30.93 -4.92 18.82
C ARG A 82 32.12 -4.48 17.98
N GLN A 83 31.88 -3.84 16.84
CA GLN A 83 32.94 -3.28 16.00
C GLN A 83 33.67 -2.15 16.72
N ALA A 84 32.94 -1.21 17.32
CA ALA A 84 33.52 -0.06 17.99
C ALA A 84 34.30 -0.47 19.25
N ALA A 85 33.78 -1.44 20.02
CA ALA A 85 34.47 -2.05 21.15
C ALA A 85 35.75 -2.79 20.72
N GLY A 86 35.71 -3.55 19.63
CA GLY A 86 36.88 -4.26 19.09
C GLY A 86 37.98 -3.34 18.55
N MET A 87 37.64 -2.11 18.17
CA MET A 87 38.59 -1.06 17.77
C MET A 87 39.06 -0.20 18.95
N HIS A 88 38.64 -0.49 20.19
CA HIS A 88 38.92 0.32 21.37
C HIS A 88 38.61 1.81 21.18
N MET A 89 37.51 2.13 20.48
CA MET A 89 37.16 3.51 20.19
C MET A 89 36.74 4.23 21.49
N PRO A 90 37.42 5.31 21.89
CA PRO A 90 37.04 6.07 23.08
C PRO A 90 35.88 7.03 22.77
N THR A 91 35.16 7.44 23.82
CA THR A 91 34.24 8.59 23.76
C THR A 91 35.01 9.90 23.61
N ALA A 92 34.29 11.01 23.43
CA ALA A 92 34.87 12.35 23.43
C ALA A 92 35.65 12.66 24.72
N ASP A 93 35.26 12.04 25.83
CA ASP A 93 35.89 12.19 27.16
C ASP A 93 37.03 11.18 27.40
N GLY A 94 37.38 10.36 26.41
CA GLY A 94 38.45 9.35 26.53
C GLY A 94 38.04 8.04 27.22
N VAL A 95 36.77 7.89 27.62
CA VAL A 95 36.24 6.67 28.25
C VAL A 95 36.00 5.60 27.17
N PRO A 96 36.45 4.34 27.36
CA PRO A 96 36.16 3.28 26.39
C PRO A 96 34.66 2.99 26.32
N LEU A 97 34.14 2.72 25.11
CA LEU A 97 32.71 2.43 24.87
C LEU A 97 32.17 1.23 25.67
N THR A 98 33.04 0.30 26.08
CA THR A 98 32.67 -0.89 26.88
C THR A 98 32.23 -0.57 28.29
N ASP A 99 32.62 0.60 28.80
CA ASP A 99 32.40 0.99 30.19
C ASP A 99 31.17 1.89 30.35
N LEU A 100 30.50 2.20 29.23
CA LEU A 100 29.29 3.03 29.21
C LEU A 100 28.04 2.20 29.52
N SER A 101 27.06 2.83 30.16
CA SER A 101 25.70 2.27 30.23
C SER A 101 25.06 2.17 28.85
N LEU A 102 24.02 1.35 28.69
CA LEU A 102 23.34 1.17 27.40
C LEU A 102 22.80 2.50 26.83
N HIS A 103 22.31 3.39 27.69
CA HIS A 103 21.82 4.70 27.28
C HIS A 103 22.96 5.63 26.83
N GLU A 104 24.05 5.73 27.59
CA GLU A 104 25.22 6.53 27.23
C GLU A 104 25.89 6.00 25.95
N LEU A 105 25.94 4.67 25.80
CA LEU A 105 26.41 4.03 24.59
C LEU A 105 25.55 4.43 23.40
N PHE A 106 24.23 4.38 23.53
CA PHE A 106 23.30 4.74 22.46
C PHE A 106 23.42 6.23 22.08
N GLU A 107 23.58 7.12 23.07
CA GLU A 107 23.77 8.57 22.85
C GLU A 107 25.19 8.94 22.40
N SER A 108 26.16 8.02 22.47
CA SER A 108 27.51 8.29 22.00
C SER A 108 27.53 8.67 20.51
N PHE A 109 28.34 9.67 20.16
CA PHE A 109 28.41 10.20 18.79
C PHE A 109 28.75 9.11 17.76
N ALA A 110 29.62 8.17 18.11
CA ALA A 110 30.00 7.06 17.23
C ALA A 110 28.79 6.18 16.88
N MET A 111 28.00 5.79 17.88
CA MET A 111 26.79 4.98 17.69
C MET A 111 25.72 5.75 16.93
N GLN A 112 25.45 7.00 17.31
CA GLN A 112 24.49 7.88 16.65
C GLN A 112 24.82 8.08 15.16
N LYS A 113 26.09 8.30 14.82
CA LYS A 113 26.55 8.48 13.44
C LYS A 113 26.44 7.21 12.61
N ALA A 114 26.86 6.07 13.16
CA ALA A 114 26.81 4.80 12.47
C ALA A 114 25.36 4.33 12.24
N LEU A 115 24.51 4.41 13.27
CA LEU A 115 23.10 4.06 13.18
C LEU A 115 22.34 5.01 12.26
N GLY A 116 22.57 6.33 12.39
CA GLY A 116 21.94 7.32 11.50
C GLY A 116 22.33 7.12 10.03
N LEU A 117 23.60 6.82 9.75
CA LEU A 117 24.05 6.49 8.39
C LEU A 117 23.38 5.21 7.88
N GLN A 118 23.22 4.20 8.72
CA GLN A 118 22.62 2.94 8.30
C GLN A 118 21.11 3.07 8.10
N THR A 119 20.40 3.80 8.96
CA THR A 119 18.99 4.16 8.75
C THR A 119 18.83 4.94 7.44
N TRP A 120 19.74 5.87 7.14
CA TRP A 120 19.76 6.58 5.86
C TRP A 120 19.91 5.64 4.65
N LYS A 121 20.91 4.74 4.69
CA LYS A 121 21.15 3.77 3.60
C LYS A 121 20.00 2.78 3.41
N TYR A 122 19.34 2.39 4.49
CA TYR A 122 18.15 1.53 4.44
C TYR A 122 17.00 2.27 3.76
N ASN A 123 16.71 3.49 4.21
CA ASN A 123 15.55 4.25 3.77
C ASN A 123 15.69 4.74 2.32
N PHE A 124 16.83 5.34 1.95
CA PHE A 124 17.00 5.96 0.64
C PHE A 124 18.26 5.51 -0.12
N PRO A 125 18.14 5.14 -1.41
CA PRO A 125 16.89 4.92 -2.17
C PRO A 125 16.10 3.60 -1.93
N PRO A 126 16.56 2.57 -1.18
CA PRO A 126 15.97 1.22 -1.29
C PRO A 126 14.53 1.08 -0.79
N SER A 127 14.11 1.81 0.25
CA SER A 127 12.73 1.74 0.74
C SER A 127 11.85 2.82 0.10
N PHE A 128 12.36 4.04 0.02
CA PHE A 128 11.56 5.20 -0.38
C PHE A 128 11.32 5.30 -1.87
N LEU A 129 12.19 4.76 -2.72
CA LEU A 129 12.16 5.06 -4.15
C LEU A 129 12.20 3.82 -5.04
N PHE A 130 13.16 2.91 -4.80
CA PHE A 130 13.37 1.77 -5.69
C PHE A 130 12.15 0.85 -5.87
N PRO A 131 11.36 0.50 -4.83
CA PRO A 131 10.19 -0.35 -5.00
C PRO A 131 9.20 0.28 -5.97
N PHE A 132 9.03 1.60 -5.91
CA PHE A 132 8.09 2.36 -6.73
C PHE A 132 8.59 2.65 -8.14
N ILE A 133 9.90 2.59 -8.40
CA ILE A 133 10.45 2.63 -9.76
C ILE A 133 10.37 1.23 -10.40
N LEU A 134 10.69 0.19 -9.62
CA LEU A 134 10.71 -1.18 -10.11
C LEU A 134 9.29 -1.73 -10.34
N GLU A 135 8.32 -1.36 -9.50
CA GLU A 135 6.92 -1.76 -9.66
C GLU A 135 6.38 -1.44 -11.08
N PRO A 136 6.36 -0.19 -11.59
CA PRO A 136 5.89 0.10 -12.93
C PRO A 136 6.78 -0.48 -14.02
N LEU A 137 8.10 -0.58 -13.81
CA LEU A 137 8.98 -1.22 -14.78
C LEU A 137 8.61 -2.70 -14.99
N VAL A 138 8.43 -3.43 -13.89
CA VAL A 138 8.09 -4.86 -13.94
C VAL A 138 6.65 -5.04 -14.42
N THR A 139 5.68 -4.34 -13.82
CA THR A 139 4.25 -4.54 -14.11
C THR A 139 3.83 -3.94 -15.45
N LEU A 140 4.26 -2.72 -15.80
CA LEU A 140 3.80 -2.04 -17.01
C LEU A 140 4.62 -2.37 -18.25
N VAL A 141 5.93 -2.60 -18.11
CA VAL A 141 6.81 -2.85 -19.27
C VAL A 141 6.99 -4.34 -19.47
N ILE A 142 7.52 -5.05 -18.47
CA ILE A 142 7.90 -6.46 -18.61
C ILE A 142 6.65 -7.33 -18.74
N MET A 143 5.72 -7.27 -17.77
CA MET A 143 4.54 -8.12 -17.79
C MET A 143 3.64 -7.82 -18.99
N ARG A 144 3.50 -6.55 -19.38
CA ARG A 144 2.80 -6.18 -20.62
C ARG A 144 3.39 -6.82 -21.86
N HIS A 145 4.72 -6.84 -21.98
CA HIS A 145 5.36 -7.46 -23.13
C HIS A 145 5.15 -8.98 -23.11
N LEU A 146 5.33 -9.62 -21.95
CA LEU A 146 5.13 -11.06 -21.79
C LEU A 146 3.71 -11.50 -22.13
N MET A 147 2.69 -10.79 -21.65
CA MET A 147 1.30 -11.17 -21.94
C MET A 147 0.89 -10.85 -23.37
N LYS A 148 1.45 -9.80 -24.00
CA LYS A 148 1.28 -9.61 -25.46
C LYS A 148 1.86 -10.78 -26.24
N LEU A 149 3.01 -11.29 -25.84
CA LEU A 149 3.59 -12.49 -26.46
C LEU A 149 2.70 -13.70 -26.20
N LEU A 150 2.23 -13.89 -24.97
CA LEU A 150 1.32 -15.00 -24.61
C LEU A 150 0.06 -15.00 -25.47
N VAL A 151 -0.63 -13.86 -25.56
CA VAL A 151 -1.87 -13.70 -26.35
C VAL A 151 -1.62 -13.90 -27.85
N ARG A 152 -0.46 -13.49 -28.36
CA ARG A 152 -0.11 -13.72 -29.79
C ARG A 152 0.27 -15.16 -30.09
N SER A 153 0.80 -15.90 -29.11
CA SER A 153 1.29 -17.26 -29.29
C SER A 153 0.24 -18.34 -29.05
N HIS A 154 -0.86 -18.02 -28.35
CA HIS A 154 -1.89 -18.98 -27.96
C HIS A 154 -3.25 -18.59 -28.55
N SER A 155 -3.57 -19.14 -29.72
CA SER A 155 -4.84 -18.89 -30.42
C SER A 155 -6.05 -19.56 -29.74
N GLU A 156 -5.82 -20.48 -28.81
CA GLU A 156 -6.86 -21.12 -28.01
C GLU A 156 -7.44 -20.21 -26.92
N LEU A 157 -6.80 -19.06 -26.65
CA LEU A 157 -7.32 -18.09 -25.69
C LEU A 157 -8.55 -17.39 -26.27
N THR A 158 -9.65 -17.46 -25.53
CA THR A 158 -10.88 -16.72 -25.85
C THR A 158 -10.65 -15.21 -25.74
N ASP A 159 -11.42 -14.40 -26.48
CA ASP A 159 -11.33 -12.92 -26.46
C ASP A 159 -11.28 -12.35 -25.04
N ARG A 160 -12.08 -12.91 -24.13
CA ARG A 160 -12.11 -12.50 -22.72
C ARG A 160 -10.84 -12.86 -21.96
N GLN A 161 -10.24 -14.01 -22.23
CA GLN A 161 -8.96 -14.38 -21.62
C GLN A 161 -7.84 -13.48 -22.15
N CYS A 162 -7.86 -13.16 -23.44
CA CYS A 162 -6.94 -12.21 -24.05
C CYS A 162 -7.07 -10.81 -23.44
N GLU A 163 -8.30 -10.32 -23.29
CA GLU A 163 -8.58 -9.03 -22.64
C GLU A 163 -8.06 -9.03 -21.20
N LYS A 164 -8.39 -10.05 -20.40
CA LYS A 164 -7.88 -10.17 -19.02
C LYS A 164 -6.36 -10.27 -18.97
N ALA A 165 -5.76 -11.03 -19.88
CA ALA A 165 -4.32 -11.18 -19.97
C ALA A 165 -3.64 -9.89 -20.41
N LEU A 166 -4.31 -8.99 -21.14
CA LEU A 166 -3.79 -7.68 -21.54
C LEU A 166 -4.18 -6.55 -20.57
N ALA A 167 -5.20 -6.76 -19.74
CA ALA A 167 -5.67 -5.87 -18.66
C ALA A 167 -4.72 -5.85 -17.44
N ILE A 168 -3.44 -6.16 -17.65
CA ILE A 168 -2.31 -6.28 -16.68
C ILE A 168 -2.05 -4.99 -15.89
N MET A 169 -2.85 -3.97 -16.17
CA MET A 169 -2.97 -2.81 -15.33
C MET A 169 -3.53 -3.29 -13.99
N ALA A 170 -2.62 -3.62 -13.06
CA ALA A 170 -2.96 -4.01 -11.70
C ALA A 170 -3.98 -2.97 -11.18
N PRO A 171 -5.17 -3.42 -10.73
CA PRO A 171 -6.16 -2.51 -10.18
C PRO A 171 -5.49 -1.65 -9.13
N MET A 172 -5.85 -0.37 -9.08
CA MET A 172 -5.30 0.54 -8.08
C MET A 172 -5.65 0.00 -6.70
N ASN A 173 -4.67 -0.58 -6.01
CA ASN A 173 -4.88 -1.08 -4.66
C ASN A 173 -4.66 0.07 -3.68
N MET A 174 -5.46 0.10 -2.61
CA MET A 174 -5.25 1.08 -1.54
C MET A 174 -4.10 0.69 -0.60
N ALA A 175 -3.42 -0.42 -0.89
CA ALA A 175 -2.18 -0.84 -0.24
C ALA A 175 -1.10 0.26 -0.22
N ARG A 176 -1.15 1.23 -1.15
CA ARG A 176 -0.26 2.39 -1.17
C ARG A 176 -0.28 3.19 0.15
N TYR A 177 -1.38 3.18 0.90
CA TYR A 177 -1.41 3.75 2.25
C TYR A 177 -0.37 3.12 3.18
N GLY A 178 -0.23 1.80 3.13
CA GLY A 178 0.75 1.06 3.93
C GLY A 178 2.18 1.49 3.62
N ASP A 179 2.51 1.60 2.33
CA ASP A 179 3.83 2.05 1.87
C ASP A 179 4.17 3.48 2.33
N VAL A 180 3.22 4.41 2.17
CA VAL A 180 3.40 5.82 2.56
C VAL A 180 3.57 5.94 4.07
N ILE A 181 2.72 5.27 4.86
CA ILE A 181 2.81 5.28 6.33
C ILE A 181 4.11 4.61 6.80
N LEU A 182 4.53 3.53 6.14
CA LEU A 182 5.81 2.87 6.42
C LEU A 182 6.98 3.84 6.14
N ASN A 183 6.99 4.55 5.01
CA ASN A 183 8.04 5.53 4.71
C ASN A 183 8.12 6.65 5.76
N VAL A 184 6.97 7.14 6.23
CA VAL A 184 6.90 8.13 7.31
C VAL A 184 7.42 7.52 8.62
N THR A 185 7.01 6.29 8.96
CA THR A 185 7.47 5.54 10.14
C THR A 185 9.00 5.38 10.13
N LEU A 186 9.55 4.90 9.02
CA LEU A 186 10.99 4.78 8.77
C LEU A 186 11.73 6.12 8.92
N SER A 187 11.13 7.21 8.44
CA SER A 187 11.70 8.55 8.59
C SER A 187 11.69 9.00 10.05
N THR A 188 10.62 8.73 10.81
CA THR A 188 10.58 9.10 12.24
C THR A 188 11.62 8.35 13.08
N LEU A 189 12.02 7.14 12.68
CA LEU A 189 13.10 6.40 13.36
C LEU A 189 14.45 7.13 13.27
N CYS A 190 14.67 8.03 12.31
CA CYS A 190 15.89 8.84 12.25
C CYS A 190 16.02 9.85 13.41
N LEU A 191 14.91 10.16 14.12
CA LEU A 191 14.91 11.05 15.28
C LEU A 191 15.66 10.46 16.48
N PHE A 192 15.80 9.13 16.55
CA PHE A 192 16.66 8.50 17.54
C PHE A 192 18.15 8.75 17.27
N PHE A 193 18.50 9.10 16.02
CA PHE A 193 19.85 9.19 15.49
C PHE A 193 20.12 10.50 14.72
N PRO A 194 20.02 11.70 15.33
CA PRO A 194 20.21 12.98 14.65
C PRO A 194 21.69 13.28 14.29
N ALA A 195 22.40 12.37 13.63
CA ALA A 195 23.80 12.54 13.25
C ALA A 195 23.97 13.25 11.89
N GLY A 196 23.21 14.33 11.65
CA GLY A 196 23.29 15.13 10.41
C GLY A 196 22.60 14.54 9.18
N PHE A 197 21.88 13.42 9.32
CA PHE A 197 21.08 12.82 8.25
C PHE A 197 19.61 13.26 8.25
N PHE A 198 19.18 13.98 9.28
CA PHE A 198 17.78 14.37 9.47
C PHE A 198 17.21 15.13 8.25
N LEU A 199 17.81 16.27 7.89
CA LEU A 199 17.33 17.05 6.74
C LEU A 199 17.36 16.25 5.44
N LYS A 200 18.43 15.47 5.22
CA LYS A 200 18.56 14.61 4.04
C LYS A 200 17.43 13.58 3.98
N MET A 201 17.09 12.96 5.10
CA MET A 201 16.00 11.98 5.22
C MET A 201 14.66 12.57 4.81
N PHE A 202 14.30 13.73 5.36
CA PHE A 202 13.00 14.35 5.08
C PHE A 202 12.92 14.96 3.67
N VAL A 203 14.03 15.46 3.12
CA VAL A 203 14.08 15.87 1.70
C VAL A 203 13.89 14.65 0.79
N ALA A 204 14.56 13.54 1.09
CA ALA A 204 14.42 12.30 0.33
C ALA A 204 12.98 11.74 0.40
N LEU A 205 12.36 11.77 1.58
CA LEU A 205 10.96 11.39 1.78
C LEU A 205 10.01 12.30 0.97
N ALA A 206 10.22 13.61 0.99
CA ALA A 206 9.39 14.55 0.25
C ALA A 206 9.50 14.32 -1.27
N LEU A 207 10.72 14.13 -1.78
CA LEU A 207 10.96 13.85 -3.19
C LEU A 207 10.37 12.50 -3.62
N SER A 208 10.47 11.46 -2.79
CA SER A 208 9.86 10.17 -3.12
C SER A 208 8.33 10.24 -3.10
N HIS A 209 7.72 10.95 -2.16
CA HIS A 209 6.27 11.13 -2.13
C HIS A 209 5.77 11.99 -3.29
N LEU A 210 6.53 13.00 -3.71
CA LEU A 210 6.22 13.75 -4.93
C LEU A 210 6.26 12.84 -6.16
N TYR A 211 7.27 11.97 -6.26
CA TYR A 211 7.35 10.96 -7.32
C TYR A 211 6.14 10.02 -7.30
N LEU A 212 5.73 9.54 -6.11
CA LEU A 212 4.54 8.70 -5.94
C LEU A 212 3.27 9.38 -6.44
N ILE A 213 3.07 10.66 -6.09
CA ILE A 213 1.91 11.44 -6.56
C ILE A 213 1.89 11.49 -8.09
N VAL A 214 3.02 11.78 -8.73
CA VAL A 214 3.11 11.85 -10.20
C VAL A 214 2.85 10.47 -10.83
N LEU A 215 3.47 9.41 -10.28
CA LEU A 215 3.32 8.04 -10.77
C LEU A 215 1.88 7.55 -10.63
N ASP A 216 1.28 7.70 -9.46
CA ASP A 216 -0.08 7.22 -9.18
C ASP A 216 -1.11 8.04 -9.95
N THR A 217 -0.90 9.35 -10.14
CA THR A 217 -1.73 10.18 -11.04
C THR A 217 -1.66 9.66 -12.48
N TYR A 218 -0.46 9.38 -12.97
CA TYR A 218 -0.28 8.79 -14.30
C TYR A 218 -0.98 7.43 -14.41
N ARG A 219 -0.84 6.57 -13.39
CA ARG A 219 -1.47 5.25 -13.36
C ARG A 219 -2.99 5.37 -13.39
N VAL A 220 -3.58 6.20 -12.53
CA VAL A 220 -5.03 6.41 -12.47
C VAL A 220 -5.57 6.91 -13.81
N LEU A 221 -4.87 7.84 -14.48
CA LEU A 221 -5.35 8.45 -15.72
C LEU A 221 -5.12 7.60 -16.98
N ARG A 222 -4.09 6.74 -17.00
CA ARG A 222 -3.62 6.08 -18.23
C ARG A 222 -3.54 4.56 -18.15
N CYS A 223 -3.48 4.03 -16.94
CA CYS A 223 -3.21 2.62 -16.72
C CYS A 223 -4.45 1.91 -16.16
N VAL A 224 -5.04 2.42 -15.08
CA VAL A 224 -6.06 1.68 -14.33
C VAL A 224 -7.39 1.71 -15.11
N PRO A 225 -7.97 0.55 -15.49
CA PRO A 225 -9.19 0.51 -16.30
C PRO A 225 -10.41 1.02 -15.52
N SER A 226 -10.47 0.68 -14.23
CA SER A 226 -11.50 1.15 -13.31
C SER A 226 -11.04 0.89 -11.88
N PHE A 227 -11.52 1.70 -10.93
CA PHE A 227 -11.50 1.38 -9.51
C PHE A 227 -12.81 1.91 -8.90
N CYS A 228 -13.31 1.20 -7.89
CA CYS A 228 -14.55 1.55 -7.20
C CYS A 228 -14.24 1.71 -5.72
N TYR A 229 -14.58 2.86 -5.15
CA TYR A 229 -14.50 3.11 -3.72
C TYR A 229 -15.87 2.90 -3.11
N SER A 230 -16.01 1.85 -2.29
CA SER A 230 -17.30 1.54 -1.66
C SER A 230 -17.45 2.18 -0.28
N SER A 231 -16.34 2.43 0.41
CA SER A 231 -16.35 2.96 1.78
C SER A 231 -15.09 3.77 2.12
N HIS A 232 -15.17 4.52 3.22
CA HIS A 232 -14.03 5.25 3.82
C HIS A 232 -13.24 4.41 4.83
N VAL A 233 -13.45 3.09 4.88
CA VAL A 233 -12.89 2.24 5.95
C VAL A 233 -11.36 2.22 5.87
N ILE A 234 -10.79 2.09 4.67
CA ILE A 234 -9.35 2.10 4.47
C ILE A 234 -8.73 3.45 4.85
N ASP A 235 -9.37 4.56 4.47
CA ASP A 235 -8.90 5.91 4.83
C ASP A 235 -8.86 6.11 6.35
N ARG A 236 -9.91 5.64 7.05
CA ARG A 236 -9.95 5.70 8.53
C ARG A 236 -8.87 4.84 9.16
N CYS A 237 -8.64 3.65 8.61
CA CYS A 237 -7.57 2.78 9.06
C CYS A 237 -6.20 3.45 8.86
N ALA A 238 -5.95 4.02 7.69
CA ALA A 238 -4.73 4.75 7.38
C ALA A 238 -4.50 5.93 8.34
N GLN A 239 -5.55 6.72 8.62
CA GLN A 239 -5.49 7.79 9.61
C GLN A 239 -5.18 7.27 11.01
N LEU A 240 -5.80 6.19 11.45
CA LEU A 240 -5.48 5.57 12.74
C LEU A 240 -4.02 5.09 12.81
N LEU A 241 -3.52 4.50 11.71
CA LEU A 241 -2.15 4.00 11.58
C LEU A 241 -1.10 5.12 11.58
N LEU A 242 -1.45 6.36 11.25
CA LEU A 242 -0.56 7.52 11.46
C LEU A 242 -0.23 7.77 12.94
N GLY A 243 -0.97 7.16 13.87
CA GLY A 243 -0.58 7.11 15.29
C GLY A 243 0.77 6.42 15.52
N VAL A 244 1.17 5.48 14.66
CA VAL A 244 2.45 4.75 14.78
C VAL A 244 3.68 5.66 14.61
N PRO A 245 3.84 6.41 13.48
CA PRO A 245 4.95 7.35 13.34
C PRO A 245 4.93 8.45 14.42
N CYS A 246 3.75 8.94 14.80
CA CYS A 246 3.60 9.89 15.91
C CYS A 246 4.09 9.30 17.25
N GLY A 247 3.79 8.02 17.50
CA GLY A 247 4.30 7.29 18.66
C GLY A 247 5.82 7.18 18.65
N PHE A 248 6.45 6.93 17.49
CA PHE A 248 7.91 6.91 17.38
C PHE A 248 8.55 8.28 17.62
N ILE A 249 7.90 9.38 17.20
CA ILE A 249 8.33 10.73 17.55
C ILE A 249 8.31 10.91 19.08
N LEU A 250 7.22 10.53 19.75
CA LEU A 250 7.13 10.59 21.21
C LEU A 250 8.22 9.74 21.89
N LEU A 251 8.47 8.54 21.38
CA LEU A 251 9.53 7.68 21.90
C LEU A 251 10.91 8.34 21.78
N ALA A 252 11.21 8.98 20.64
CA ALA A 252 12.45 9.72 20.46
C ALA A 252 12.55 10.89 21.46
N VAL A 253 11.45 11.62 21.71
CA VAL A 253 11.40 12.67 22.74
C VAL A 253 11.66 12.09 24.13
N VAL A 254 11.04 10.97 24.50
CA VAL A 254 11.27 10.32 25.81
C VAL A 254 12.74 9.93 25.98
N VAL A 255 13.38 9.34 24.96
CA VAL A 255 14.80 8.97 25.02
C VAL A 255 15.70 10.20 25.08
N LYS A 256 15.48 11.21 24.24
CA LYS A 256 16.35 12.40 24.15
C LYS A 256 16.17 13.36 25.32
N SER A 257 14.99 13.39 25.92
CA SER A 257 14.73 14.18 27.14
C SER A 257 15.27 13.51 28.40
N ASN A 258 15.58 12.21 28.36
CA ASN A 258 16.13 11.50 29.51
C ASN A 258 17.50 12.07 29.88
N CYS A 259 17.62 12.58 31.11
CA CYS A 259 18.87 13.13 31.66
C CYS A 259 19.39 14.40 30.93
N ALA A 260 18.52 15.14 30.22
CA ALA A 260 18.90 16.42 29.62
C ALA A 260 19.30 17.45 30.70
N SER A 261 20.52 18.00 30.57
CA SER A 261 21.33 18.67 31.62
C SER A 261 20.76 19.97 32.21
N GLY A 262 19.51 20.32 31.95
CA GLY A 262 18.81 21.48 32.54
C GLY A 262 17.49 21.13 33.21
N GLN A 263 17.05 19.87 33.16
CA GLN A 263 15.73 19.47 33.64
C GLN A 263 15.68 19.07 35.13
N GLU A 264 16.85 18.87 35.76
CA GLU A 264 16.95 18.66 37.22
C GLU A 264 16.38 19.84 38.01
N ALA A 265 16.42 21.05 37.46
CA ALA A 265 15.93 22.26 38.12
C ALA A 265 14.41 22.48 38.01
N MET A 266 13.71 21.86 37.04
CA MET A 266 12.32 22.27 36.71
C MET A 266 11.26 21.17 36.84
N SER A 267 11.63 19.88 36.91
CA SER A 267 10.63 18.80 36.92
C SER A 267 10.88 17.65 37.89
N GLY A 268 12.00 17.64 38.63
CA GLY A 268 12.31 16.59 39.61
C GLY A 268 12.30 15.16 39.03
N MET A 269 12.32 15.02 37.70
CA MET A 269 12.32 13.73 37.04
C MET A 269 13.74 13.16 37.07
N PHE A 270 13.93 12.16 37.91
CA PHE A 270 15.18 11.41 38.01
C PHE A 270 15.57 10.81 36.65
N CYS A 271 16.85 10.90 36.31
CA CYS A 271 17.47 10.19 35.19
C CYS A 271 17.18 8.68 35.30
N VAL A 272 16.48 8.12 34.31
CA VAL A 272 16.07 6.71 34.33
C VAL A 272 17.05 5.91 33.51
N ARG A 273 17.52 4.80 34.08
CA ARG A 273 18.47 3.91 33.40
C ARG A 273 17.84 2.57 33.03
N ASP A 274 18.40 1.97 31.99
CA ASP A 274 18.23 0.58 31.58
C ASP A 274 16.77 0.14 31.40
N ARG A 275 16.37 -0.94 32.08
CA ARG A 275 15.05 -1.57 31.97
C ARG A 275 13.91 -0.60 32.25
N ASN A 276 14.09 0.33 33.19
CA ASN A 276 13.06 1.29 33.54
C ASN A 276 12.81 2.30 32.41
N LEU A 277 13.85 2.65 31.63
CA LEU A 277 13.70 3.52 30.46
C LEU A 277 12.90 2.80 29.37
N ILE A 278 13.24 1.53 29.08
CA ILE A 278 12.50 0.71 28.11
C ILE A 278 11.03 0.56 28.51
N LEU A 279 10.75 0.29 29.78
CA LEU A 279 9.36 0.20 30.27
C LEU A 279 8.61 1.52 30.10
N ARG A 280 9.25 2.66 30.38
CA ARG A 280 8.66 4.00 30.17
C ARG A 280 8.41 4.29 28.70
N MET A 281 9.33 3.91 27.82
CA MET A 281 9.15 4.02 26.36
C MET A 281 7.94 3.18 25.91
N CYS A 282 7.89 1.90 26.25
CA CYS A 282 6.77 1.03 25.89
C CYS A 282 5.43 1.57 26.41
N ALA A 283 5.39 2.03 27.67
CA ALA A 283 4.20 2.63 28.25
C ALA A 283 3.80 3.91 27.53
N ALA A 284 4.74 4.82 27.24
CA ALA A 284 4.49 6.06 26.53
C ALA A 284 3.93 5.80 25.11
N PHE A 285 4.48 4.82 24.39
CA PHE A 285 4.01 4.44 23.07
C PHE A 285 2.59 3.87 23.11
N ILE A 286 2.31 2.93 24.03
CA ILE A 286 0.96 2.34 24.18
C ILE A 286 -0.06 3.40 24.57
N ILE A 287 0.24 4.23 25.58
CA ILE A 287 -0.62 5.32 26.01
C ILE A 287 -0.88 6.28 24.85
N HIS A 288 0.16 6.62 24.07
CA HIS A 288 0.01 7.48 22.90
C HIS A 288 -0.93 6.88 21.86
N LEU A 289 -0.78 5.60 21.50
CA LEU A 289 -1.67 4.95 20.53
C LEU A 289 -3.13 4.91 21.02
N LEU A 290 -3.35 4.67 22.31
CA LEU A 290 -4.70 4.69 22.90
C LEU A 290 -5.31 6.09 22.87
N LEU A 291 -4.55 7.11 23.28
CA LEU A 291 -5.00 8.50 23.28
C LEU A 291 -5.23 9.01 21.85
N TYR A 292 -4.32 8.68 20.92
CA TYR A 292 -4.45 9.02 19.51
C TYR A 292 -5.70 8.37 18.91
N GLY A 293 -5.93 7.09 19.15
CA GLY A 293 -7.13 6.39 18.68
C GLY A 293 -8.42 6.96 19.26
N LEU A 294 -8.44 7.29 20.55
CA LEU A 294 -9.61 7.92 21.18
C LEU A 294 -9.86 9.34 20.62
N ALA A 295 -8.80 10.13 20.45
CA ALA A 295 -8.89 11.47 19.88
C ALA A 295 -9.35 11.42 18.42
N HIS A 296 -8.79 10.50 17.62
CA HIS A 296 -9.21 10.26 16.24
C HIS A 296 -10.67 9.87 16.16
N TRP A 297 -11.11 8.90 16.99
CA TRP A 297 -12.52 8.50 17.07
C TRP A 297 -13.44 9.67 17.44
N ALA A 298 -13.06 10.47 18.44
CA ALA A 298 -13.84 11.64 18.85
C ALA A 298 -13.91 12.70 17.73
N VAL A 299 -12.80 12.99 17.07
CA VAL A 299 -12.73 13.94 15.96
C VAL A 299 -13.58 13.46 14.79
N VAL A 300 -13.45 12.20 14.38
CA VAL A 300 -14.26 11.61 13.30
C VAL A 300 -15.74 11.67 13.66
N ALA A 301 -16.13 11.31 14.88
CA ALA A 301 -17.53 11.37 15.33
C ALA A 301 -18.09 12.80 15.32
N VAL A 302 -17.29 13.80 15.70
CA VAL A 302 -17.70 15.22 15.63
C VAL A 302 -17.79 15.67 14.18
N CYS A 303 -16.79 15.38 13.34
CA CYS A 303 -16.80 15.72 11.92
C CYS A 303 -17.99 15.07 11.21
N GLU A 304 -18.27 13.79 11.44
CA GLU A 304 -19.46 13.13 10.88
C GLU A 304 -20.75 13.78 11.35
N ARG A 305 -20.87 14.20 12.61
CA ARG A 305 -22.10 14.87 13.08
C ARG A 305 -22.27 16.27 12.49
N CYS A 306 -21.17 17.02 12.34
CA CYS A 306 -21.18 18.40 11.85
C CYS A 306 -21.23 18.49 10.31
N TRP A 307 -20.62 17.52 9.63
CA TRP A 307 -20.46 17.47 8.17
C TRP A 307 -21.17 16.30 7.50
N SER A 308 -21.93 15.48 8.23
CA SER A 308 -22.98 14.70 7.59
C SER A 308 -23.99 15.69 7.06
N SER A 309 -23.75 16.16 5.83
CA SER A 309 -24.81 16.57 4.95
C SER A 309 -25.82 15.45 5.03
N SER A 310 -26.96 15.74 5.66
CA SER A 310 -28.14 14.88 5.63
C SER A 310 -28.23 14.41 4.18
N HIS A 311 -28.05 13.11 3.92
CA HIS A 311 -28.05 12.59 2.55
C HIS A 311 -29.20 13.27 1.81
N GLU A 312 -28.86 14.14 0.85
CA GLU A 312 -29.89 14.90 0.17
C GLU A 312 -30.84 13.86 -0.40
N LYS A 313 -32.12 13.97 -0.04
CA LYS A 313 -33.12 13.04 -0.53
C LYS A 313 -33.01 13.05 -2.05
N ALA A 314 -32.82 11.87 -2.64
CA ALA A 314 -32.66 11.76 -4.08
C ALA A 314 -33.84 12.46 -4.76
N VAL A 315 -33.54 13.54 -5.50
CA VAL A 315 -34.56 14.31 -6.24
C VAL A 315 -34.98 13.55 -7.50
N GLN A 316 -34.06 12.75 -8.04
CA GLN A 316 -34.27 11.93 -9.23
C GLN A 316 -34.88 10.59 -8.87
N SER A 317 -35.81 10.12 -9.69
CA SER A 317 -36.36 8.77 -9.55
C SER A 317 -35.29 7.71 -9.81
N PHE A 318 -35.46 6.52 -9.23
CA PHE A 318 -34.55 5.40 -9.49
C PHE A 318 -34.42 5.12 -11.00
N ALA A 319 -35.53 5.19 -11.75
CA ALA A 319 -35.55 4.95 -13.18
C ALA A 319 -34.67 5.96 -13.95
N GLU A 320 -34.71 7.24 -13.59
CA GLU A 320 -33.88 8.28 -14.22
C GLU A 320 -32.38 8.07 -13.98
N VAL A 321 -32.00 7.66 -12.77
CA VAL A 321 -30.60 7.40 -12.43
C VAL A 321 -30.14 6.09 -13.09
N ALA A 322 -30.93 5.03 -12.97
CA ALA A 322 -30.64 3.72 -13.56
C ALA A 322 -30.65 3.74 -15.10
N ALA A 323 -31.31 4.72 -15.74
CA ALA A 323 -31.20 4.91 -17.19
C ALA A 323 -29.84 5.49 -17.62
N LYS A 324 -29.15 6.19 -16.71
CA LYS A 324 -27.85 6.83 -16.97
C LYS A 324 -26.67 5.99 -16.47
N THR A 325 -26.91 5.11 -15.50
CA THR A 325 -25.87 4.31 -14.87
C THR A 325 -26.06 2.83 -15.20
N PRO A 326 -25.09 2.18 -15.88
CA PRO A 326 -25.18 0.77 -16.26
C PRO A 326 -25.19 -0.17 -15.04
N SER A 327 -24.54 0.27 -13.95
CA SER A 327 -24.46 -0.45 -12.69
C SER A 327 -25.61 -0.04 -11.76
N SER A 328 -26.55 -0.94 -11.57
CA SER A 328 -27.66 -0.82 -10.62
C SER A 328 -27.63 -2.01 -9.66
N TRP A 329 -28.45 -1.99 -8.60
CA TRP A 329 -28.59 -3.15 -7.71
C TRP A 329 -28.97 -4.43 -8.49
N PHE A 330 -29.77 -4.31 -9.55
CA PHE A 330 -30.21 -5.44 -10.36
C PHE A 330 -29.10 -5.95 -11.28
N THR A 331 -28.43 -5.05 -12.00
CA THR A 331 -27.39 -5.43 -12.99
C THR A 331 -26.05 -5.78 -12.33
N ALA A 332 -25.77 -5.30 -11.11
CA ALA A 332 -24.57 -5.66 -10.35
C ALA A 332 -24.74 -6.93 -9.50
N ASN A 333 -25.94 -7.53 -9.45
CA ASN A 333 -26.21 -8.74 -8.69
C ASN A 333 -26.25 -9.96 -9.63
N PRO A 334 -25.21 -10.81 -9.66
CA PRO A 334 -25.16 -11.93 -10.60
C PRO A 334 -26.27 -12.96 -10.36
N VAL A 335 -26.72 -13.12 -9.11
CA VAL A 335 -27.84 -14.01 -8.77
C VAL A 335 -29.15 -13.47 -9.36
N HIS A 336 -29.37 -12.16 -9.29
CA HIS A 336 -30.56 -11.55 -9.88
C HIS A 336 -30.56 -11.70 -11.41
N CYS A 337 -29.44 -11.44 -12.08
CA CYS A 337 -29.29 -11.63 -13.53
C CYS A 337 -29.59 -13.09 -13.95
N LEU A 338 -29.04 -14.07 -13.24
CA LEU A 338 -29.29 -15.49 -13.50
C LEU A 338 -30.77 -15.85 -13.32
N ARG A 339 -31.41 -15.37 -12.25
CA ARG A 339 -32.84 -15.61 -12.00
C ARG A 339 -33.72 -14.94 -13.06
N SER A 340 -33.38 -13.73 -13.48
CA SER A 340 -34.09 -13.02 -14.54
C SER A 340 -34.13 -13.82 -15.85
N HIS A 341 -33.04 -14.51 -16.18
CA HIS A 341 -32.95 -15.31 -17.39
C HIS A 341 -33.58 -16.70 -17.23
N PHE A 342 -33.13 -17.47 -16.24
CA PHE A 342 -33.47 -18.90 -16.15
C PHE A 342 -34.77 -19.20 -15.37
N MET A 343 -35.18 -18.35 -14.42
CA MET A 343 -36.36 -18.59 -13.59
C MET A 343 -37.57 -17.77 -14.05
N HIS A 344 -37.36 -16.50 -14.36
CA HIS A 344 -38.44 -15.57 -14.68
C HIS A 344 -38.70 -15.42 -16.17
N GLY A 345 -37.77 -15.82 -17.04
CA GLY A 345 -37.94 -15.76 -18.49
C GLY A 345 -38.18 -14.33 -19.01
N HIS A 346 -37.57 -13.32 -18.38
CA HIS A 346 -37.73 -11.93 -18.82
C HIS A 346 -37.14 -11.71 -20.22
N SER A 347 -37.79 -10.87 -21.03
CA SER A 347 -37.36 -10.52 -22.39
C SER A 347 -37.32 -9.00 -22.60
N PRO A 348 -36.13 -8.37 -22.73
CA PRO A 348 -34.80 -8.97 -22.55
C PRO A 348 -34.51 -9.28 -21.08
N PRO A 349 -33.67 -10.30 -20.76
CA PRO A 349 -33.28 -10.59 -19.39
C PRO A 349 -32.34 -9.52 -18.83
N CYS A 350 -32.29 -9.36 -17.51
CA CYS A 350 -31.28 -8.55 -16.85
C CYS A 350 -29.89 -9.19 -17.05
N VAL A 351 -29.00 -8.48 -17.75
CA VAL A 351 -27.62 -8.91 -17.99
C VAL A 351 -26.72 -8.33 -16.90
N TYR A 352 -25.76 -9.13 -16.44
CA TYR A 352 -24.79 -8.68 -15.43
C TYR A 352 -23.90 -7.58 -16.02
N ASN A 353 -23.89 -6.41 -15.37
CA ASN A 353 -23.06 -5.30 -15.80
C ASN A 353 -21.59 -5.66 -15.67
N ARG A 354 -20.87 -5.60 -16.80
CA ARG A 354 -19.42 -5.72 -16.85
C ARG A 354 -18.85 -4.42 -17.41
N PRO A 355 -17.92 -3.78 -16.69
CA PRO A 355 -17.23 -2.59 -17.21
C PRO A 355 -16.65 -2.85 -18.60
N GLY A 356 -16.88 -1.93 -19.55
CA GLY A 356 -16.47 -2.05 -20.95
C GLY A 356 -17.45 -2.80 -21.86
N TYR A 357 -18.49 -3.43 -21.28
CA TYR A 357 -19.52 -4.19 -21.99
C TYR A 357 -20.93 -3.63 -21.74
N GLU A 358 -21.02 -2.34 -21.42
CA GLU A 358 -22.26 -1.63 -21.15
C GLU A 358 -23.24 -1.71 -22.34
N HIS A 359 -22.70 -1.74 -23.57
CA HIS A 359 -23.45 -1.93 -24.82
C HIS A 359 -24.22 -3.25 -24.94
N LEU A 360 -23.91 -4.25 -24.09
CA LEU A 360 -24.67 -5.51 -24.02
C LEU A 360 -25.91 -5.41 -23.13
N LEU A 361 -26.01 -4.36 -22.30
CA LEU A 361 -27.18 -4.11 -21.48
C LEU A 361 -28.35 -3.66 -22.36
N ARG A 362 -29.55 -4.12 -22.01
CA ARG A 362 -30.81 -3.76 -22.68
C ARG A 362 -31.79 -3.29 -21.62
N ALA A 363 -32.52 -2.22 -21.92
CA ALA A 363 -33.53 -1.72 -21.02
C ALA A 363 -34.71 -2.69 -20.95
N ASN A 364 -35.16 -2.98 -19.74
CA ASN A 364 -36.40 -3.68 -19.45
C ASN A 364 -37.06 -3.02 -18.20
N PRO A 365 -37.90 -2.00 -18.41
CA PRO A 365 -38.56 -1.29 -17.32
C PRO A 365 -39.42 -2.20 -16.42
N ALA A 366 -39.95 -3.31 -16.93
CA ALA A 366 -40.77 -4.26 -16.17
C ALA A 366 -39.99 -4.92 -15.01
N ILE A 367 -38.66 -4.95 -15.11
CA ILE A 367 -37.76 -5.55 -14.11
C ILE A 367 -36.81 -4.51 -13.51
N ALA A 368 -37.18 -3.24 -13.61
CA ALA A 368 -36.42 -2.10 -13.12
C ALA A 368 -34.99 -1.99 -13.71
N CYS A 369 -34.77 -2.49 -14.93
CA CYS A 369 -33.54 -2.29 -15.70
C CYS A 369 -33.78 -1.17 -16.72
N TYR A 370 -33.16 -0.01 -16.56
CA TYR A 370 -33.47 1.16 -17.40
C TYR A 370 -32.31 1.59 -18.32
N PHE A 371 -31.10 1.08 -18.08
CA PHE A 371 -29.93 1.43 -18.87
C PHE A 371 -29.94 0.72 -20.23
N GLU A 372 -29.73 1.48 -21.29
CA GLU A 372 -29.44 0.96 -22.62
C GLU A 372 -28.50 1.92 -23.32
N GLU A 373 -27.29 1.46 -23.63
CA GLU A 373 -26.36 2.25 -24.43
C GLU A 373 -26.81 2.18 -25.88
N LYS A 374 -27.13 3.34 -26.46
CA LYS A 374 -27.38 3.43 -27.89
C LYS A 374 -26.07 3.13 -28.60
N VAL A 375 -25.94 1.92 -29.13
CA VAL A 375 -24.85 1.58 -30.04
C VAL A 375 -24.95 2.55 -31.20
N GLN A 376 -24.07 3.56 -31.23
CA GLN A 376 -23.86 4.33 -32.44
C GLN A 376 -23.18 3.35 -33.38
N LEU A 377 -23.98 2.74 -34.26
CA LEU A 377 -23.42 2.08 -35.43
C LEU A 377 -22.64 3.18 -36.13
N VAL A 378 -21.31 3.11 -36.05
CA VAL A 378 -20.45 3.89 -36.91
C VAL A 378 -20.81 3.35 -38.29
N GLU A 379 -21.66 4.09 -39.01
CA GLU A 379 -21.86 3.87 -40.43
C GLU A 379 -20.48 4.06 -41.06
N ASP A 380 -19.76 2.96 -41.25
CA ASP A 380 -18.51 2.94 -41.99
C ASP A 380 -18.86 3.43 -43.40
N LYS A 381 -18.67 4.75 -43.63
CA LYS A 381 -18.99 5.45 -44.87
C LYS A 381 -18.10 5.04 -46.06
N GLU A 382 -17.51 3.85 -46.02
CA GLU A 382 -16.71 3.30 -47.11
C GLU A 382 -17.39 2.07 -47.71
N GLY A 383 -18.46 2.30 -48.48
CA GLY A 383 -18.77 1.64 -49.76
C GLY A 383 -18.61 0.12 -49.92
N GLY A 384 -18.51 -0.68 -48.87
CA GLY A 384 -18.21 -2.10 -48.91
C GLY A 384 -19.23 -2.91 -48.13
N ASN A 385 -20.24 -3.45 -48.85
CA ASN A 385 -21.18 -4.50 -48.43
C ASN A 385 -21.41 -4.66 -46.90
N GLU A 386 -22.30 -3.82 -46.37
CA GLU A 386 -22.89 -3.84 -45.02
C GLU A 386 -23.43 -5.21 -44.56
N GLU A 387 -23.69 -6.14 -45.47
CA GLU A 387 -24.33 -7.42 -45.17
C GLU A 387 -23.42 -8.42 -44.41
N THR A 388 -22.12 -8.12 -44.26
CA THR A 388 -21.14 -9.06 -43.71
C THR A 388 -20.86 -8.84 -42.21
N ALA A 389 -21.03 -7.62 -41.69
CA ALA A 389 -20.65 -7.29 -40.30
C ALA A 389 -21.71 -7.72 -39.26
N LEU A 390 -23.00 -7.65 -39.60
CA LEU A 390 -24.09 -8.03 -38.67
C LEU A 390 -24.31 -9.55 -38.59
N LYS A 391 -23.97 -10.32 -39.65
CA LYS A 391 -24.05 -11.79 -39.63
C LYS A 391 -22.99 -12.45 -38.72
N GLY A 392 -21.98 -11.71 -38.27
CA GLY A 392 -20.93 -12.20 -37.37
C GLY A 392 -21.33 -12.22 -35.87
N ILE A 393 -22.32 -11.42 -35.47
CA ILE A 393 -22.76 -11.32 -34.06
C ILE A 393 -23.92 -12.27 -33.76
N SER A 394 -24.75 -12.58 -34.76
CA SER A 394 -25.72 -13.67 -34.71
C SER A 394 -25.11 -14.93 -35.32
N SER A 395 -24.05 -15.50 -34.71
CA SER A 395 -23.60 -16.81 -35.15
C SER A 395 -24.66 -17.86 -34.76
N PRO A 396 -25.03 -18.78 -35.68
CA PRO A 396 -26.00 -19.85 -35.40
C PRO A 396 -25.54 -20.84 -34.30
N GLU A 397 -24.32 -20.71 -33.77
CA GLU A 397 -23.84 -21.50 -32.63
C GLU A 397 -24.60 -21.19 -31.33
N THR A 398 -25.10 -19.96 -31.14
CA THR A 398 -25.95 -19.67 -29.96
C THR A 398 -27.28 -20.40 -30.02
N GLU A 399 -27.83 -20.64 -31.22
CA GLU A 399 -29.07 -21.40 -31.41
C GLU A 399 -28.85 -22.92 -31.27
N GLU A 400 -27.65 -23.42 -31.60
CA GLU A 400 -27.31 -24.85 -31.45
C GLU A 400 -26.94 -25.23 -30.00
N VAL A 401 -26.34 -24.31 -29.24
CA VAL A 401 -26.09 -24.50 -27.80
C VAL A 401 -27.40 -24.46 -27.00
N ASP A 402 -28.35 -23.58 -27.36
CA ASP A 402 -29.69 -23.55 -26.76
C ASP A 402 -30.53 -24.79 -27.10
N LYS A 403 -30.30 -25.43 -28.26
CA LYS A 403 -30.91 -26.71 -28.63
C LYS A 403 -30.27 -27.93 -27.96
N LYS A 404 -29.02 -27.84 -27.50
CA LYS A 404 -28.34 -28.92 -26.77
C LYS A 404 -28.53 -28.86 -25.25
N MET A 405 -29.01 -27.73 -24.71
CA MET A 405 -29.33 -27.57 -23.28
C MET A 405 -30.81 -27.74 -22.94
N ARG A 406 -31.70 -27.88 -23.93
CA ARG A 406 -33.06 -28.40 -23.79
C ARG A 406 -33.10 -29.88 -24.13
#